data_AF-A0A346NPF4-F1
#
_entry.id   AF-A0A346NPF4-F1
#
_cell.length_a   1.000
_cell.length_b   1.000
_cell.length_c   1.000
_cell.angle_alpha   90.00
_cell.angle_beta   90.00
_cell.angle_gamma   90.00
#
_symmetry.space_group_name_H-M   'P 1'
#
loop_
_entity.id
_entity.type
_entity.pdbx_description
1 polymer ?
#
loop_
_entity_poly.entity_id
_entity_poly.type
_entity_poly.pdbx_seq_one_letter_code
_entity_poly.pdbx_strand_id
1 'polypeptide(L)'
;MQDEKKLKSLRVALYVFGVIFIVGVPAMMMVIWPSGWSWSPSQPEYEQMIMGIYITLGVFLIRAAKNPMAHASLIWFTVWSSIVHAGIMLAQAIVDETEHANMLGDIPALFLVAFVLWYLMPKNDGAH
;
A
#
# COMPACT_ATOMS: atom_id res chain seq x y z
N MET A 1 12.73 23.93 -6.91
CA MET A 1 13.77 22.87 -7.01
C MET A 1 13.55 21.67 -6.09
N GLN A 2 13.52 21.79 -4.76
CA GLN A 2 13.31 20.62 -3.89
C GLN A 2 11.89 20.03 -4.03
N ASP A 3 10.86 20.88 -4.08
CA ASP A 3 9.47 20.42 -4.22
C ASP A 3 9.19 19.81 -5.61
N GLU A 4 9.81 20.34 -6.66
CA GLU A 4 9.73 19.76 -8.02
C GLU A 4 10.37 18.37 -8.05
N LYS A 5 11.50 18.17 -7.37
CA LYS A 5 12.15 16.85 -7.24
C LYS A 5 11.28 15.89 -6.42
N LYS A 6 10.67 16.35 -5.33
CA LYS A 6 9.72 15.55 -4.53
C LYS A 6 8.49 15.17 -5.35
N LEU A 7 7.89 16.11 -6.08
CA LEU A 7 6.75 15.85 -6.93
C LEU A 7 7.08 14.84 -8.04
N LYS A 8 8.24 14.98 -8.69
CA LYS A 8 8.71 13.99 -9.67
C LYS A 8 8.88 12.60 -9.04
N SER A 9 9.46 12.54 -7.85
CA SER A 9 9.63 11.28 -7.10
C SER A 9 8.30 10.68 -6.67
N LEU A 10 7.33 11.50 -6.26
CA LEU A 10 5.97 11.08 -5.94
C LEU A 10 5.30 10.43 -7.14
N ARG A 11 5.40 11.03 -8.34
CA ARG A 11 4.85 10.42 -9.56
C ARG A 11 5.45 9.04 -9.83
N VAL A 12 6.77 8.90 -9.69
CA VAL A 12 7.45 7.62 -9.85
C VAL A 12 6.97 6.61 -8.80
N ALA A 13 6.90 7.01 -7.53
CA ALA A 13 6.41 6.16 -6.45
C ALA A 13 4.98 5.68 -6.70
N LEU A 14 4.09 6.56 -7.19
CA LEU A 14 2.71 6.20 -7.53
C LEU A 14 2.62 5.18 -8.68
N TYR A 15 3.47 5.30 -9.72
CA TYR A 15 3.55 4.28 -10.77
C TYR A 15 4.08 2.95 -10.21
N VAL A 16 5.16 2.99 -9.44
CA VAL A 16 5.79 1.80 -8.86
C VAL A 16 4.82 1.07 -7.94
N PHE A 17 4.23 1.75 -6.96
CA PHE A 17 3.27 1.14 -6.05
C PHE A 17 1.98 0.74 -6.75
N GLY A 18 1.54 1.48 -7.77
CA GLY A 18 0.40 1.08 -8.57
C GLY A 18 0.64 -0.25 -9.31
N VAL A 19 1.83 -0.45 -9.89
CA VAL A 19 2.21 -1.73 -10.51
C VAL A 19 2.35 -2.83 -9.48
N ILE A 20 2.96 -2.55 -8.31
CA ILE A 20 3.07 -3.51 -7.20
C ILE A 20 1.68 -3.94 -6.73
N PHE A 21 0.71 -3.04 -6.61
CA PHE A 21 -0.64 -3.41 -6.20
C PHE A 21 -1.40 -4.23 -7.25
N ILE A 22 -1.15 -3.99 -8.54
CA ILE A 22 -1.80 -4.74 -9.62
C ILE A 22 -1.19 -6.14 -9.78
N VAL A 23 0.14 -6.26 -9.71
CA VAL A 23 0.85 -7.50 -10.05
C VAL A 23 1.59 -8.08 -8.86
N GLY A 24 2.29 -7.24 -8.10
CA GLY A 24 3.10 -7.65 -6.96
C GLY A 24 2.27 -8.29 -5.85
N VAL A 25 1.18 -7.65 -5.39
CA VAL A 25 0.32 -8.19 -4.32
C VAL A 25 -0.28 -9.55 -4.72
N PRO A 26 -0.94 -9.71 -5.89
CA PRO A 26 -1.40 -11.03 -6.32
C PRO A 26 -0.27 -12.05 -6.48
N ALA A 27 0.89 -11.66 -7.02
CA ALA A 27 2.02 -12.58 -7.20
C ALA A 27 2.59 -13.06 -5.87
N MET A 28 2.70 -12.17 -4.86
CA MET A 28 3.16 -12.52 -3.52
C MET A 28 2.16 -13.45 -2.82
N MET A 29 0.86 -13.13 -2.87
CA MET A 29 -0.19 -13.93 -2.26
C MET A 29 -0.35 -15.32 -2.89
N MET A 30 -0.25 -15.43 -4.23
CA MET A 30 -0.58 -16.68 -4.92
C MET A 30 0.63 -17.58 -5.24
N VAL A 31 1.82 -17.01 -5.46
CA VAL A 31 2.92 -17.76 -6.10
C VAL A 31 4.24 -17.63 -5.35
N ILE A 32 4.67 -16.40 -5.04
CA ILE A 32 6.05 -16.13 -4.62
C ILE A 32 6.25 -16.45 -3.15
N TRP A 33 5.37 -15.94 -2.27
CA TRP A 33 5.48 -16.16 -0.84
C TRP A 33 4.10 -16.13 -0.16
N PRO A 34 3.22 -17.10 -0.45
CA PRO A 34 1.88 -17.15 0.15
C PRO A 34 1.94 -17.13 1.67
N SER A 35 2.86 -17.87 2.30
CA SER A 35 2.96 -17.94 3.76
C SER A 35 3.34 -16.63 4.47
N GLY A 36 3.75 -15.58 3.75
CA GLY A 36 3.98 -14.24 4.32
C GLY A 36 2.90 -13.21 3.94
N TRP A 37 1.87 -13.63 3.20
CA TRP A 37 0.83 -12.77 2.63
C TRP A 37 -0.58 -13.36 2.73
N SER A 38 -0.71 -14.64 3.09
CA SER A 38 -1.96 -15.33 3.37
C SER A 38 -2.05 -15.62 4.86
N TRP A 39 -3.18 -15.28 5.45
CA TRP A 39 -3.45 -15.44 6.88
C TRP A 39 -4.16 -16.76 7.16
N SER A 40 -3.87 -17.39 8.29
CA SER A 40 -4.51 -18.63 8.72
C SER A 40 -5.64 -18.35 9.73
N PRO A 41 -6.79 -19.05 9.64
CA PRO A 41 -7.16 -20.00 8.58
C PRO A 41 -7.48 -19.28 7.27
N SER A 42 -7.09 -19.88 6.13
CA SER A 42 -7.31 -19.29 4.80
C SER A 42 -8.80 -18.99 4.54
N GLN A 43 -9.05 -17.82 3.95
CA GLN A 43 -10.38 -17.31 3.60
C GLN A 43 -10.37 -16.87 2.11
N PRO A 44 -10.58 -17.80 1.16
CA PRO A 44 -10.38 -17.53 -0.26
C PRO A 44 -11.23 -16.37 -0.81
N GLU A 45 -12.47 -16.23 -0.33
CA GLU A 45 -13.38 -15.15 -0.75
C GLU A 45 -12.87 -13.78 -0.28
N TYR A 46 -12.34 -13.71 0.94
CA TYR A 46 -11.73 -12.49 1.48
C TYR A 46 -10.43 -12.14 0.74
N GLU A 47 -9.58 -13.14 0.51
CA GLU A 47 -8.32 -12.98 -0.24
C GLU A 47 -8.59 -12.46 -1.67
N GLN A 48 -9.59 -13.00 -2.36
CA GLN A 48 -10.00 -12.52 -3.69
C GLN A 48 -10.55 -11.08 -3.64
N MET A 49 -11.37 -10.76 -2.64
CA MET A 49 -11.90 -9.41 -2.45
C MET A 49 -10.77 -8.40 -2.22
N ILE A 50 -9.84 -8.68 -1.31
CA ILE A 50 -8.76 -7.75 -0.98
C ILE A 50 -7.79 -7.56 -2.16
N MET A 51 -7.49 -8.63 -2.92
CA MET A 51 -6.75 -8.51 -4.18
C MET A 51 -7.47 -7.60 -5.18
N GLY A 52 -8.79 -7.73 -5.34
CA GLY A 52 -9.58 -6.86 -6.20
C GLY A 52 -9.51 -5.38 -5.79
N ILE A 53 -9.55 -5.12 -4.48
CA ILE A 53 -9.38 -3.78 -3.91
C ILE A 53 -7.98 -3.22 -4.23
N TYR A 54 -6.92 -4.00 -4.00
CA TYR A 54 -5.55 -3.55 -4.28
C TYR A 54 -5.31 -3.31 -5.77
N ILE A 55 -5.76 -4.21 -6.66
CA ILE A 55 -5.67 -4.01 -8.11
C ILE A 55 -6.36 -2.71 -8.52
N THR A 56 -7.57 -2.47 -8.03
CA THR A 56 -8.31 -1.24 -8.31
C THR A 56 -7.55 -0.03 -7.79
N LEU A 57 -7.10 -0.06 -6.53
CA LEU A 57 -6.31 1.03 -5.94
C LEU A 57 -5.04 1.30 -6.76
N GLY A 58 -4.33 0.26 -7.20
CA GLY A 58 -3.13 0.41 -8.02
C GLY A 58 -3.39 1.09 -9.36
N VAL A 59 -4.50 0.76 -10.00
CA VAL A 59 -4.98 1.44 -11.22
C VAL A 59 -5.25 2.93 -10.96
N PHE A 60 -5.87 3.26 -9.84
CA PHE A 60 -6.12 4.65 -9.45
C PHE A 60 -4.83 5.41 -9.06
N LEU A 61 -3.85 4.75 -8.43
CA LEU A 61 -2.53 5.34 -8.15
C LEU A 61 -1.77 5.67 -9.44
N ILE A 62 -1.78 4.77 -10.43
CA ILE A 62 -1.20 5.03 -11.76
C ILE A 62 -1.87 6.23 -12.43
N ARG A 63 -3.20 6.36 -12.32
CA ARG A 63 -3.92 7.54 -12.82
C ARG A 63 -3.52 8.80 -12.06
N ALA A 64 -3.43 8.73 -10.73
CA ALA A 64 -3.02 9.84 -9.87
C ALA A 64 -1.61 10.33 -10.18
N ALA A 65 -0.70 9.45 -10.63
CA ALA A 65 0.67 9.82 -11.00
C ALA A 65 0.75 10.91 -12.10
N LYS A 66 -0.30 11.08 -12.93
CA LYS A 66 -0.35 12.14 -13.95
C LYS A 66 -0.55 13.52 -13.34
N ASN A 67 -1.36 13.64 -12.30
CA ASN A 67 -1.61 14.87 -11.56
C ASN A 67 -1.80 14.59 -10.06
N PRO A 68 -0.71 14.34 -9.30
CA PRO A 68 -0.82 13.90 -7.91
C PRO A 68 -1.58 14.86 -7.01
N MET A 69 -1.43 16.17 -7.23
CA MET A 69 -2.06 17.19 -6.40
C MET A 69 -3.59 17.22 -6.56
N ALA A 70 -4.10 16.93 -7.76
CA ALA A 70 -5.55 16.79 -7.98
C ALA A 70 -6.14 15.52 -7.35
N HIS A 71 -5.29 14.57 -6.94
CA HIS A 71 -5.67 13.30 -6.35
C HIS A 71 -5.10 13.10 -4.94
N ALA A 72 -4.80 14.20 -4.24
CA ALA A 72 -4.20 14.16 -2.91
C ALA A 72 -5.03 13.34 -1.90
N SER A 73 -6.36 13.41 -1.97
CA SER A 73 -7.25 12.62 -1.11
C SER A 73 -7.06 11.11 -1.28
N LEU A 74 -6.89 10.64 -2.51
CA LEU A 74 -6.62 9.23 -2.81
C LEU A 74 -5.24 8.80 -2.28
N ILE A 75 -4.22 9.66 -2.43
CA ILE A 75 -2.87 9.38 -1.94
C ILE A 75 -2.88 9.30 -0.40
N TRP A 76 -3.52 10.26 0.27
CA TRP A 76 -3.69 10.24 1.72
C TRP A 76 -4.53 9.08 2.20
N PHE A 77 -5.59 8.72 1.47
CA PHE A 77 -6.36 7.52 1.75
C PHE A 77 -5.45 6.29 1.70
N THR A 78 -4.59 6.17 0.68
CA THR A 78 -3.63 5.06 0.55
C THR A 78 -2.65 5.03 1.72
N VAL A 79 -2.15 6.18 2.17
CA VAL A 79 -1.26 6.28 3.34
C VAL A 79 -1.98 5.78 4.60
N TRP A 80 -3.15 6.36 4.91
CA TRP A 80 -3.87 6.04 6.15
C TRP A 80 -4.44 4.63 6.14
N SER A 81 -5.01 4.18 5.02
CA SER A 81 -5.53 2.82 4.90
C SER A 81 -4.40 1.79 5.05
N SER A 82 -3.21 2.05 4.50
CA SER A 82 -2.05 1.16 4.69
C SER A 82 -1.60 1.11 6.15
N ILE A 83 -1.55 2.25 6.85
CA ILE A 83 -1.21 2.30 8.28
C ILE A 83 -2.23 1.54 9.13
N VAL A 84 -3.52 1.78 8.90
CA VAL A 84 -4.59 1.12 9.65
C VAL A 84 -4.60 -0.37 9.38
N HIS A 85 -4.49 -0.77 8.11
CA HIS A 85 -4.45 -2.18 7.71
C HIS A 85 -3.24 -2.89 8.34
N ALA A 86 -2.03 -2.35 8.15
CA ALA A 86 -0.81 -2.91 8.75
C ALA A 86 -0.87 -2.94 10.28
N GLY A 87 -1.47 -1.94 10.92
CA GLY A 87 -1.64 -1.88 12.36
C GLY A 87 -2.60 -2.95 12.91
N ILE A 88 -3.73 -3.19 12.22
CA ILE A 88 -4.67 -4.26 12.57
C ILE A 88 -3.99 -5.62 12.42
N MET A 89 -3.31 -5.85 11.29
CA MET A 89 -2.58 -7.09 11.04
C MET A 89 -1.46 -7.31 12.05
N LEU A 90 -0.67 -6.29 12.35
CA LEU A 90 0.39 -6.39 13.37
C LEU A 90 -0.18 -6.73 14.75
N ALA A 91 -1.30 -6.11 15.15
CA ALA A 91 -1.94 -6.44 16.41
C ALA A 91 -2.43 -7.90 16.45
N GLN A 92 -2.97 -8.40 15.33
CA GLN A 92 -3.40 -9.79 15.22
C GLN A 92 -2.21 -10.76 15.27
N ALA A 93 -1.11 -10.48 14.54
CA ALA A 93 0.08 -11.31 14.54
C ALA A 93 0.85 -11.33 15.88
N ILE A 94 0.71 -10.30 16.72
CA ILE A 94 1.26 -10.32 18.08
C ILE A 94 0.44 -11.23 19.01
N VAL A 95 -0.87 -11.34 18.76
CA VAL A 95 -1.78 -12.16 19.58
C VAL A 95 -1.75 -13.63 19.17
N ASP A 96 -1.49 -13.94 17.90
CA ASP A 96 -1.44 -15.30 17.36
C ASP A 96 -0.04 -15.65 16.83
N GLU A 97 0.68 -16.51 17.56
CA GLU A 97 2.06 -16.92 17.21
C GLU A 97 2.17 -17.66 15.87
N THR A 98 1.05 -18.17 15.33
CA THR A 98 1.04 -18.86 14.03
C THR A 98 1.22 -17.92 12.84
N GLU A 99 1.08 -16.62 13.03
CA GLU A 99 1.12 -15.57 11.99
C GLU A 99 2.47 -14.83 11.91
N HIS A 100 3.51 -15.31 12.60
CA HIS A 100 4.84 -14.65 12.61
C HIS A 100 5.48 -14.52 11.23
N ALA A 101 5.14 -15.37 10.26
CA ALA A 101 5.61 -15.24 8.89
C ALA A 101 5.01 -14.00 8.19
N ASN A 102 3.77 -13.64 8.51
CA ASN A 102 3.09 -12.45 7.99
C ASN A 102 3.66 -11.16 8.60
N MET A 103 4.23 -11.20 9.81
CA MET A 103 4.96 -10.06 10.39
C MET A 103 6.12 -9.55 9.53
N LEU A 104 6.68 -10.39 8.67
CA LEU A 104 7.81 -10.04 7.79
C LEU A 104 7.40 -9.81 6.33
N GLY A 105 6.13 -10.04 5.98
CA GLY A 105 5.63 -9.94 4.60
C GLY A 105 4.81 -8.68 4.35
N ASP A 106 3.49 -8.81 4.40
CA ASP A 106 2.55 -7.74 4.04
C ASP A 106 2.58 -6.53 4.99
N ILE A 107 2.74 -6.73 6.30
CA ILE A 107 2.82 -5.66 7.32
C ILE A 107 3.93 -4.64 7.01
N PRO A 108 5.22 -5.04 6.90
CA PRO A 108 6.29 -4.08 6.61
C PRO A 108 6.15 -3.45 5.22
N ALA A 109 5.61 -4.18 4.24
CA ALA A 109 5.35 -3.63 2.91
C ALA A 109 4.34 -2.47 2.95
N LEU A 110 3.24 -2.62 3.69
CA LEU A 110 2.23 -1.57 3.82
C LEU A 110 2.75 -0.34 4.58
N PHE A 111 3.54 -0.53 5.64
CA PHE A 111 4.20 0.59 6.32
C PHE A 111 5.20 1.31 5.41
N LEU A 112 5.95 0.58 4.57
CA LEU A 112 6.86 1.18 3.60
C LEU A 112 6.10 2.04 2.57
N VAL A 113 5.00 1.53 2.03
CA VAL A 113 4.14 2.30 1.09
C VAL A 113 3.66 3.59 1.76
N ALA A 114 3.11 3.48 2.97
CA ALA A 114 2.62 4.62 3.73
C ALA A 114 3.71 5.66 3.98
N PHE A 115 4.89 5.22 4.43
CA PHE A 115 6.02 6.11 4.72
C PHE A 115 6.51 6.84 3.47
N VAL A 116 6.73 6.13 2.36
CA VAL A 116 7.22 6.73 1.11
C VAL A 116 6.23 7.74 0.56
N LEU A 117 4.94 7.39 0.50
CA LEU A 117 3.92 8.30 -0.02
C LEU A 117 3.72 9.52 0.90
N TRP A 118 3.70 9.32 2.22
CA TRP A 118 3.62 10.41 3.20
C TRP A 118 4.81 11.39 3.07
N TYR A 119 6.02 10.87 2.98
CA TYR A 119 7.24 11.68 2.91
C TYR A 119 7.32 12.49 1.60
N LEU A 120 6.86 11.90 0.50
CA LEU A 120 6.90 12.52 -0.83
C LEU A 120 5.72 13.46 -1.10
N MET A 121 4.62 13.36 -0.34
CA MET A 121 3.48 14.26 -0.43
C MET A 121 3.92 15.70 -0.09
N PRO A 122 3.77 16.68 -1.00
CA PRO A 122 4.11 18.08 -0.70
C PRO A 122 3.22 18.61 0.42
N LYS A 123 3.80 19.24 1.44
CA LYS A 123 3.00 19.95 2.44
C LYS A 123 2.21 21.03 1.70
N ASN A 124 0.89 21.00 1.81
CA ASN A 124 0.06 22.02 1.20
C ASN A 124 0.26 23.30 2.03
N ASP A 125 1.13 24.21 1.59
CA ASP A 125 1.25 25.57 2.17
C ASP A 125 0.03 26.45 1.79
N GLY A 126 -1.16 25.85 1.71
CA GLY A 126 -2.34 26.41 1.05
C GLY A 126 -3.65 26.02 1.69
N ALA A 127 -3.67 25.87 3.02
CA ALA A 127 -4.90 25.88 3.80
C ALA A 127 -4.68 26.75 5.04
N HIS A 128 -4.66 28.07 4.81
CA HIS A 128 -5.43 29.12 5.48
C HIS A 128 -4.84 30.49 5.13
#